data_AF-A0A3D3WT78-F1
#
_entry.id   AF-A0A3D3WT78-F1
#
_cell.length_a   1.000
_cell.length_b   1.000
_cell.length_c   1.000
_cell.angle_alpha   90.00
_cell.angle_beta   90.00
_cell.angle_gamma   90.00
#
_symmetry.space_group_name_H-M   'P 1'
#
loop_
_entity.id
_entity.type
_entity.pdbx_description
1 polymer ?
#
loop_
_entity_poly.entity_id
_entity_poly.type
_entity_poly.pdbx_seq_one_letter_code
_entity_poly.pdbx_strand_id
1 'polypeptide(L)'
;TFTAGGIPQELAASALASLVWADELADASGDPRYNSLVIDAADRWTATGSGSAPKPCDPDFRTEDMFMSSSILGRAYRLTGERRYVDILANFLVDGKIQQSHGLYWHCRSASYYWGRGNGFAAMGLSEALAHIPEDHDKRPAILGMYGRLMQSLGRLQHPSGLLPNVLDFPGSYLEFTSTCMMGYAMARGLRLGFLAPEYKQVVDAAWDAVAERIDDVGNVVDACASTGVQNNVREYLDRPAIFGYDDRSGGMALWFATEMERLTRGA
;
A
#
# COMPACT_ATOMS: atom_id res chain seq x y z
N THR A 1 14.37 24.06 -5.74
CA THR A 1 14.78 24.83 -6.93
C THR A 1 14.53 23.97 -8.14
N PHE A 2 13.56 24.33 -9.00
CA PHE A 2 13.33 23.60 -10.26
C PHE A 2 14.51 23.88 -11.20
N THR A 3 15.24 22.85 -11.62
CA THR A 3 16.28 22.98 -12.65
C THR A 3 15.60 23.23 -14.00
N ALA A 4 16.24 24.02 -14.85
CA ALA A 4 15.72 24.57 -16.11
C ALA A 4 15.40 23.51 -17.21
N GLY A 5 15.20 22.24 -16.85
CA GLY A 5 14.79 21.13 -17.70
C GLY A 5 13.57 20.36 -17.21
N GLY A 6 12.79 20.90 -16.26
CA GLY A 6 11.44 20.42 -15.91
C GLY A 6 11.34 19.05 -15.21
N ILE A 7 12.43 18.29 -15.08
CA ILE A 7 12.46 16.99 -14.38
C ILE A 7 13.37 17.11 -13.16
N PRO A 8 12.87 16.89 -11.93
CA PRO A 8 13.68 16.90 -10.71
C PRO A 8 14.86 15.91 -10.80
N GLN A 9 16.03 16.35 -10.35
CA GLN A 9 17.26 15.56 -10.38
C GLN A 9 17.21 14.33 -9.44
N GLU A 10 16.37 14.39 -8.41
CA GLU A 10 15.95 13.26 -7.58
C GLU A 10 14.42 13.12 -7.71
N LEU A 11 13.95 11.95 -8.19
CA LEU A 11 12.53 11.63 -8.27
C LEU A 11 12.06 11.08 -6.92
N ALA A 12 10.87 11.49 -6.47
CA ALA A 12 10.24 10.90 -5.29
C ALA A 12 9.86 9.44 -5.54
N ALA A 13 9.78 8.63 -4.48
CA ALA A 13 9.39 7.22 -4.56
C ALA A 13 8.04 7.04 -5.29
N SER A 14 7.07 7.93 -5.06
CA SER A 14 5.77 7.91 -5.75
C SER A 14 5.86 8.14 -7.26
N ALA A 15 6.79 8.97 -7.72
CA ALA A 15 6.99 9.20 -9.16
C ALA A 15 7.56 7.95 -9.83
N LEU A 16 8.48 7.26 -9.17
CA LEU A 16 9.02 5.98 -9.67
C LEU A 16 7.97 4.86 -9.63
N ALA A 17 7.16 4.81 -8.56
CA ALA A 17 6.08 3.85 -8.41
C ALA A 17 4.95 4.01 -9.42
N SER A 18 4.86 5.16 -10.10
CA SER A 18 3.90 5.37 -11.20
C SER A 18 4.07 4.39 -12.37
N LEU A 19 5.19 3.67 -12.43
CA LEU A 19 5.51 2.65 -13.45
C LEU A 19 5.08 1.23 -13.06
N VAL A 20 4.31 1.05 -11.98
CA VAL A 20 3.85 -0.26 -11.48
C VAL A 20 3.06 -1.09 -12.51
N TRP A 21 2.51 -0.46 -13.55
CA TRP A 21 1.76 -1.11 -14.64
C TRP A 21 2.65 -1.68 -15.75
N ALA A 22 3.93 -1.31 -15.78
CA ALA A 22 4.76 -1.50 -16.97
C ALA A 22 5.11 -2.98 -17.22
N ASP A 23 5.31 -3.79 -16.18
CA ASP A 23 5.56 -5.23 -16.36
C ASP A 23 4.31 -5.98 -16.84
N GLU A 24 3.14 -5.65 -16.30
CA GLU A 24 1.87 -6.22 -16.79
C GLU A 24 1.59 -5.79 -18.24
N LEU A 25 1.97 -4.58 -18.65
CA LEU A 25 1.88 -4.17 -20.06
C LEU A 25 2.87 -4.92 -20.95
N ALA A 26 4.07 -5.22 -20.47
CA ALA A 26 5.02 -6.06 -21.19
C ALA A 26 4.42 -7.46 -21.44
N ASP A 27 3.82 -8.06 -20.41
CA ASP A 27 3.16 -9.37 -20.50
C ASP A 27 1.98 -9.35 -21.49
N ALA A 28 1.16 -8.29 -21.47
CA ALA A 28 -0.01 -8.17 -22.35
C ALA A 28 0.34 -7.85 -23.81
N SER A 29 1.39 -7.06 -24.04
CA SER A 29 1.78 -6.60 -25.39
C SER A 29 2.87 -7.46 -26.04
N GLY A 30 3.62 -8.22 -25.25
CA GLY A 30 4.84 -8.90 -25.67
C GLY A 30 6.03 -7.96 -25.90
N ASP A 31 5.93 -6.66 -25.57
CA ASP A 31 7.00 -5.68 -25.75
C ASP A 31 7.89 -5.58 -24.49
N PRO A 32 9.13 -6.09 -24.52
CA PRO A 32 9.99 -6.13 -23.33
C PRO A 32 10.49 -4.75 -22.90
N ARG A 33 10.33 -3.69 -23.71
CA ARG A 33 10.77 -2.34 -23.33
C ARG A 33 10.09 -1.82 -22.08
N TYR A 34 8.86 -2.26 -21.79
CA TYR A 34 8.16 -1.86 -20.58
C TYR A 34 8.76 -2.51 -19.31
N ASN A 35 9.33 -3.71 -19.42
CA ASN A 35 10.10 -4.30 -18.31
C ASN A 35 11.34 -3.46 -17.98
N SER A 36 12.02 -2.91 -19.00
CA SER A 36 13.15 -2.01 -18.78
C SER A 36 12.77 -0.77 -17.97
N LEU A 37 11.54 -0.22 -18.13
CA LEU A 37 11.09 0.93 -17.33
C LEU A 37 11.02 0.62 -15.83
N VAL A 38 10.57 -0.59 -15.46
CA VAL A 38 10.52 -1.02 -14.06
C VAL A 38 11.92 -1.16 -13.49
N ILE A 39 12.84 -1.77 -14.25
CA ILE A 39 14.23 -1.97 -13.85
C ILE A 39 14.96 -0.63 -13.69
N ASP A 40 14.82 0.27 -14.67
CA ASP A 40 15.41 1.62 -14.65
C ASP A 40 14.89 2.44 -13.46
N ALA A 41 13.61 2.28 -13.10
CA ALA A 41 13.03 2.90 -11.92
C ALA A 41 13.60 2.31 -10.63
N ALA A 42 13.66 0.97 -10.53
CA ALA A 42 14.20 0.26 -9.38
C ALA A 42 15.68 0.57 -9.12
N ASP A 43 16.47 0.81 -10.17
CA ASP A 43 17.87 1.21 -10.07
C ASP A 43 18.10 2.58 -9.44
N ARG A 44 17.04 3.39 -9.30
CA ARG A 44 17.11 4.64 -8.54
C ARG A 44 17.04 4.41 -7.03
N TRP A 45 16.63 3.23 -6.56
CA TRP A 45 16.66 2.92 -5.13
C TRP A 45 18.06 2.55 -4.68
N THR A 46 18.54 3.26 -3.65
CA THR A 46 19.87 3.01 -3.09
C THR A 46 19.80 2.84 -1.58
N ALA A 47 20.44 1.79 -1.07
CA ALA A 47 20.56 1.56 0.37
C ALA A 47 21.39 2.68 1.02
N THR A 48 20.96 3.14 2.20
CA THR A 48 21.61 4.23 2.96
C THR A 48 22.21 3.76 4.28
N GLY A 49 22.21 2.45 4.55
CA GLY A 49 22.66 1.83 5.80
C GLY A 49 21.50 1.29 6.64
N SER A 50 21.82 0.45 7.64
CA SER A 50 20.78 -0.10 8.54
C SER A 50 20.17 0.99 9.41
N GLY A 51 18.85 0.95 9.59
CA GLY A 51 18.08 1.93 10.35
C GLY A 51 17.71 3.20 9.58
N SER A 52 18.24 3.38 8.37
CA SER A 52 18.00 4.53 7.49
C SER A 52 17.11 4.13 6.31
N ALA A 53 16.21 5.04 5.91
CA ALA A 53 15.36 4.80 4.75
C ALA A 53 16.21 4.84 3.48
N PRO A 54 16.06 3.88 2.54
CA PRO A 54 16.76 3.93 1.27
C PRO A 54 16.30 5.15 0.48
N LYS A 55 17.18 5.73 -0.33
CA LYS A 55 16.69 6.75 -1.28
C LYS A 55 15.85 6.07 -2.36
N PRO A 56 14.80 6.72 -2.89
CA PRO A 56 14.31 8.06 -2.54
C PRO A 56 13.16 8.05 -1.52
N CYS A 57 13.04 7.02 -0.67
CA CYS A 57 12.04 7.02 0.39
C CYS A 57 12.28 8.15 1.40
N ASP A 58 11.21 8.61 2.02
CA ASP A 58 11.26 9.64 3.05
C ASP A 58 12.05 9.12 4.27
N PRO A 59 13.02 9.89 4.80
CA PRO A 59 13.85 9.49 5.93
C PRO A 59 13.07 9.24 7.22
N ASP A 60 11.83 9.74 7.31
CA ASP A 60 10.93 9.54 8.44
C ASP A 60 10.11 8.25 8.34
N PHE A 61 10.34 7.43 7.30
CA PHE A 61 9.64 6.17 7.05
C PHE A 61 8.13 6.37 6.92
N ARG A 62 7.69 7.09 5.90
CA ARG A 62 6.27 7.22 5.61
C ARG A 62 5.67 5.90 5.15
N THR A 63 4.47 5.60 5.62
CA THR A 63 3.75 4.38 5.24
C THR A 63 3.51 4.26 3.73
N GLU A 64 3.35 5.38 3.02
CA GLU A 64 3.21 5.46 1.58
C GLU A 64 4.38 4.76 0.88
N ASP A 65 5.60 5.03 1.34
CA ASP A 65 6.81 4.50 0.73
C ASP A 65 6.93 2.98 0.90
N MET A 66 6.20 2.37 1.85
CA MET A 66 6.10 0.92 1.94
C MET A 66 5.45 0.36 0.68
N PHE A 67 4.38 0.96 0.19
CA PHE A 67 3.77 0.55 -1.07
C PHE A 67 4.61 0.96 -2.28
N MET A 68 5.13 2.20 -2.31
CA MET A 68 5.91 2.70 -3.45
C MET A 68 7.17 1.86 -3.69
N SER A 69 7.90 1.50 -2.63
CA SER A 69 9.08 0.64 -2.75
C SER A 69 8.72 -0.82 -3.08
N SER A 70 7.70 -1.39 -2.43
CA SER A 70 7.30 -2.78 -2.65
C SER A 70 6.81 -3.04 -4.08
N SER A 71 6.05 -2.09 -4.64
CA SER A 71 5.48 -2.21 -5.97
C SER A 71 6.54 -2.26 -7.07
N ILE A 72 7.67 -1.54 -6.91
CA ILE A 72 8.74 -1.49 -7.91
C ILE A 72 9.87 -2.49 -7.64
N LEU A 73 10.41 -2.51 -6.41
CA LEU A 73 11.56 -3.36 -6.09
C LEU A 73 11.23 -4.85 -6.20
N GLY A 74 10.03 -5.25 -5.78
CA GLY A 74 9.57 -6.63 -5.93
C GLY A 74 9.49 -7.06 -7.39
N ARG A 75 8.95 -6.21 -8.27
CA ARG A 75 8.86 -6.48 -9.72
C ARG A 75 10.22 -6.53 -10.38
N ALA A 76 11.12 -5.62 -10.02
CA ALA A 76 12.49 -5.65 -10.54
C ALA A 76 13.20 -6.96 -10.16
N TYR A 77 13.04 -7.42 -8.91
CA TYR A 77 13.53 -8.75 -8.53
C TYR A 77 12.92 -9.88 -9.36
N ARG A 78 11.59 -9.87 -9.57
CA ARG A 78 10.90 -10.86 -10.42
C ARG A 78 11.47 -10.89 -11.84
N LEU A 79 11.82 -9.72 -12.39
CA LEU A 79 12.31 -9.57 -13.77
C LEU A 79 13.80 -9.94 -13.93
N THR A 80 14.63 -9.66 -12.93
CA THR A 80 16.10 -9.80 -13.07
C THR A 80 16.71 -10.93 -12.22
N GLY A 81 16.05 -11.35 -11.15
CA GLY A 81 16.60 -12.26 -10.14
C GLY A 81 17.63 -11.61 -9.20
N GLU A 82 17.86 -10.30 -9.29
CA GLU A 82 18.89 -9.62 -8.47
C GLU A 82 18.41 -9.39 -7.03
N ARG A 83 18.99 -10.13 -6.08
CA ARG A 83 18.61 -10.06 -4.65
C ARG A 83 18.70 -8.65 -4.04
N ARG A 84 19.57 -7.77 -4.55
CA ARG A 84 19.71 -6.40 -4.02
C ARG A 84 18.39 -5.65 -3.90
N TYR A 85 17.44 -5.87 -4.82
CA TYR A 85 16.15 -5.17 -4.79
C TYR A 85 15.29 -5.61 -3.60
N VAL A 86 15.18 -6.92 -3.38
CA VAL A 86 14.43 -7.45 -2.23
C VAL A 86 15.17 -7.23 -0.91
N ASP A 87 16.51 -7.19 -0.92
CA ASP A 87 17.30 -6.84 0.26
C ASP A 87 17.05 -5.39 0.69
N ILE A 88 17.05 -4.43 -0.25
CA ILE A 88 16.70 -3.02 0.02
C ILE A 88 15.28 -2.92 0.59
N LEU A 89 14.33 -3.60 -0.05
CA LEU A 89 12.93 -3.60 0.35
C LEU A 89 12.72 -4.17 1.76
N ALA A 90 13.25 -5.37 2.02
CA ALA A 90 13.12 -6.05 3.31
C ALA A 90 13.83 -5.27 4.42
N ASN A 91 15.04 -4.75 4.11
CA ASN A 91 15.69 -3.58 4.69
C ASN A 91 14.71 -2.57 5.29
N PHE A 92 14.10 -1.83 4.38
CA PHE A 92 13.25 -0.70 4.67
C PHE A 92 12.04 -1.06 5.54
N LEU A 93 11.34 -2.16 5.20
CA LEU A 93 10.14 -2.57 5.92
C LEU A 93 10.45 -2.92 7.37
N VAL A 94 11.54 -3.64 7.64
CA VAL A 94 11.90 -4.09 9.00
C VAL A 94 12.52 -2.97 9.83
N ASP A 95 13.31 -2.09 9.21
CA ASP A 95 14.05 -1.02 9.90
C ASP A 95 13.19 0.21 10.21
N GLY A 96 11.98 0.32 9.65
CA GLY A 96 11.10 1.46 9.91
C GLY A 96 10.69 1.61 11.37
N LYS A 97 10.43 0.51 12.07
CA LYS A 97 10.02 0.46 13.49
C LYS A 97 8.82 1.37 13.84
N ILE A 98 7.91 1.54 12.88
CA ILE A 98 6.68 2.36 13.03
C ILE A 98 5.40 1.53 13.28
N GLN A 99 5.48 0.19 13.17
CA GLN A 99 4.40 -0.70 13.58
C GLN A 99 4.38 -0.84 15.10
N GLN A 100 3.21 -0.67 15.71
CA GLN A 100 3.01 -0.80 17.15
C GLN A 100 2.68 -2.25 17.55
N SER A 101 2.76 -2.55 18.85
CA SER A 101 2.52 -3.90 19.39
C SER A 101 1.12 -4.43 19.09
N HIS A 102 0.13 -3.54 18.99
CA HIS A 102 -1.23 -3.88 18.59
C HIS A 102 -1.42 -4.01 17.08
N GLY A 103 -0.38 -3.85 16.26
CA GLY A 103 -0.39 -4.17 14.83
C GLY A 103 -0.61 -2.99 13.88
N LEU A 104 -1.17 -1.86 14.34
CA LEU A 104 -1.29 -0.68 13.49
C LEU A 104 0.04 0.06 13.32
N TYR A 105 0.12 0.85 12.27
CA TYR A 105 1.24 1.71 11.94
C TYR A 105 0.95 3.15 12.31
N TRP A 106 1.94 3.81 12.90
CA TRP A 106 2.04 5.27 12.81
C TRP A 106 2.21 5.68 11.34
N HIS A 107 1.75 6.87 10.99
CA HIS A 107 1.94 7.40 9.64
C HIS A 107 3.43 7.49 9.26
N CYS A 108 4.27 7.94 10.20
CA CYS A 108 5.72 7.97 10.09
C CYS A 108 6.34 8.09 11.50
N ARG A 109 7.68 8.08 11.61
CA ARG A 109 8.37 8.13 12.91
C ARG A 109 8.05 9.40 13.70
N SER A 110 7.88 10.54 13.04
CA SER A 110 7.55 11.82 13.71
C SER A 110 6.05 12.06 13.92
N ALA A 111 5.17 11.23 13.35
CA ALA A 111 3.72 11.40 13.41
C ALA A 111 3.01 10.12 13.86
N SER A 112 2.86 9.99 15.18
CA SER A 112 2.27 8.82 15.85
C SER A 112 0.75 8.73 15.77
N TYR A 113 0.19 8.84 14.55
CA TYR A 113 -1.25 8.81 14.29
C TYR A 113 -1.62 7.60 13.43
N TYR A 114 -2.69 6.89 13.81
CA TYR A 114 -3.15 5.69 13.10
C TYR A 114 -4.12 6.06 11.98
N TRP A 115 -3.61 6.80 11.01
CA TRP A 115 -4.36 7.22 9.85
C TRP A 115 -4.72 6.01 8.98
N GLY A 116 -6.00 5.89 8.62
CA GLY A 116 -6.58 4.76 7.90
C GLY A 116 -5.87 4.49 6.57
N ARG A 117 -5.70 5.51 5.73
CA ARG A 117 -5.00 5.34 4.44
C ARG A 117 -3.50 5.11 4.61
N GLY A 118 -2.86 5.67 5.64
CA GLY A 118 -1.47 5.33 5.98
C GLY A 118 -1.32 3.84 6.30
N ASN A 119 -2.22 3.30 7.12
CA ASN A 119 -2.29 1.86 7.40
C ASN A 119 -2.68 1.04 6.16
N GLY A 120 -3.50 1.59 5.26
CA GLY A 120 -3.78 1.03 3.94
C GLY A 120 -2.51 0.89 3.08
N PHE A 121 -1.65 1.90 3.03
CA PHE A 121 -0.39 1.82 2.30
C PHE A 121 0.57 0.79 2.92
N ALA A 122 0.63 0.72 4.26
CA ALA A 122 1.39 -0.33 4.94
C ALA A 122 0.86 -1.73 4.58
N ALA A 123 -0.47 -1.91 4.55
CA ALA A 123 -1.11 -3.17 4.18
C ALA A 123 -0.78 -3.59 2.74
N MET A 124 -0.96 -2.67 1.79
CA MET A 124 -0.64 -2.91 0.38
C MET A 124 0.85 -3.22 0.21
N GLY A 125 1.74 -2.40 0.80
CA GLY A 125 3.18 -2.59 0.72
C GLY A 125 3.62 -3.95 1.25
N LEU A 126 3.15 -4.35 2.43
CA LEU A 126 3.47 -5.67 2.99
C LEU A 126 2.97 -6.82 2.10
N SER A 127 1.75 -6.71 1.57
CA SER A 127 1.19 -7.73 0.68
C SER A 127 1.92 -7.83 -0.67
N GLU A 128 2.32 -6.70 -1.27
CA GLU A 128 3.14 -6.64 -2.49
C GLU A 128 4.55 -7.22 -2.22
N ALA A 129 5.18 -6.82 -1.11
CA ALA A 129 6.51 -7.33 -0.76
C ALA A 129 6.52 -8.85 -0.58
N LEU A 130 5.54 -9.40 0.15
CA LEU A 130 5.44 -10.84 0.38
C LEU A 130 5.20 -11.66 -0.90
N ALA A 131 4.63 -11.05 -1.95
CA ALA A 131 4.44 -11.69 -3.24
C ALA A 131 5.77 -11.90 -4.01
N HIS A 132 6.81 -11.10 -3.72
CA HIS A 132 8.08 -11.13 -4.45
C HIS A 132 9.28 -11.54 -3.60
N ILE A 133 9.25 -11.34 -2.28
CA ILE A 133 10.36 -11.71 -1.38
C ILE A 133 10.49 -13.25 -1.34
N PRO A 134 11.67 -13.81 -1.68
CA PRO A 134 11.91 -15.26 -1.67
C PRO A 134 11.65 -15.92 -0.33
N GLU A 135 11.15 -17.15 -0.36
CA GLU A 135 10.89 -17.94 0.86
C GLU A 135 12.12 -18.11 1.76
N ASP A 136 13.31 -18.15 1.17
CA ASP A 136 14.59 -18.31 1.86
C ASP A 136 15.19 -17.01 2.41
N HIS A 137 14.53 -15.86 2.22
CA HIS A 137 15.01 -14.58 2.71
C HIS A 137 14.84 -14.46 4.24
N ASP A 138 15.94 -14.16 4.94
CA ASP A 138 16.03 -14.06 6.40
C ASP A 138 14.95 -13.18 7.07
N LYS A 139 14.50 -12.11 6.40
CA LYS A 139 13.50 -11.16 6.91
C LYS A 139 12.07 -11.49 6.57
N ARG A 140 11.82 -12.45 5.67
CA ARG A 140 10.47 -12.81 5.26
C ARG A 140 9.57 -13.23 6.44
N PRO A 141 10.02 -14.04 7.42
CA PRO A 141 9.18 -14.38 8.57
C PRO A 141 8.77 -13.16 9.40
N ALA A 142 9.67 -12.18 9.56
CA ALA A 142 9.36 -10.94 10.27
C ALA A 142 8.29 -10.12 9.52
N ILE A 143 8.45 -9.97 8.20
CA ILE A 143 7.51 -9.24 7.34
C ILE A 143 6.14 -9.92 7.31
N LEU A 144 6.10 -11.26 7.24
CA LEU A 144 4.85 -12.03 7.31
C LEU A 144 4.14 -11.80 8.67
N GLY A 145 4.90 -11.78 9.77
CA GLY A 145 4.37 -11.44 11.09
C GLY A 145 3.85 -10.00 11.18
N MET A 146 4.54 -9.04 10.54
CA MET A 146 4.10 -7.64 10.46
C MET A 146 2.77 -7.52 9.70
N TYR A 147 2.66 -8.19 8.56
CA TYR A 147 1.45 -8.27 7.75
C TYR A 147 0.28 -8.88 8.55
N GLY A 148 0.48 -10.06 9.14
CA GLY A 148 -0.57 -10.74 9.91
C GLY A 148 -1.13 -9.90 11.07
N ARG A 149 -0.27 -9.22 11.84
CA ARG A 149 -0.71 -8.33 12.92
C ARG A 149 -1.50 -7.13 12.41
N LEU A 150 -1.10 -6.54 11.29
CA LEU A 150 -1.83 -5.43 10.69
C LEU A 150 -3.21 -5.88 10.20
N MET A 151 -3.28 -7.00 9.46
CA MET A 151 -4.53 -7.54 8.95
C MET A 151 -5.50 -7.88 10.10
N GLN A 152 -5.00 -8.51 11.17
CA GLN A 152 -5.79 -8.79 12.36
C GLN A 152 -6.41 -7.51 12.96
N SER A 153 -5.63 -6.45 13.08
CA SER A 153 -6.10 -5.20 13.69
C SER A 153 -7.03 -4.40 12.81
N LEU A 154 -6.80 -4.36 11.50
CA LEU A 154 -7.75 -3.75 10.56
C LEU A 154 -9.08 -4.51 10.55
N GLY A 155 -9.05 -5.85 10.51
CA GLY A 155 -10.28 -6.65 10.58
C GLY A 155 -11.06 -6.44 11.87
N ARG A 156 -10.38 -6.29 13.02
CA ARG A 156 -11.02 -5.97 14.31
C ARG A 156 -11.66 -4.58 14.33
N LEU A 157 -11.08 -3.61 13.62
CA LEU A 157 -11.53 -2.21 13.60
C LEU A 157 -12.54 -1.93 12.46
N GLN A 158 -12.82 -2.93 11.62
CA GLN A 158 -13.86 -2.82 10.61
C GLN A 158 -15.20 -2.50 11.28
N HIS A 159 -15.81 -1.40 10.84
CA HIS A 159 -17.13 -0.99 11.29
C HIS A 159 -18.18 -2.02 10.84
N PRO A 160 -19.33 -2.19 11.54
CA PRO A 160 -20.39 -3.10 11.10
C PRO A 160 -20.92 -2.87 9.68
N SER A 161 -20.70 -1.67 9.12
CA SER A 161 -21.01 -1.39 7.71
C SER A 161 -19.96 -1.90 6.73
N GLY A 162 -18.90 -2.58 7.17
CA GLY A 162 -17.77 -3.07 6.36
C GLY A 162 -16.65 -2.07 6.08
N LEU A 163 -16.83 -0.78 6.38
CA LEU A 163 -15.81 0.26 6.16
C LEU A 163 -14.84 0.40 7.34
N LEU A 164 -13.67 0.99 7.09
CA LEU A 164 -12.72 1.42 8.11
C LEU A 164 -12.90 2.91 8.47
N PRO A 165 -12.63 3.33 9.72
CA PRO A 165 -12.53 4.74 10.06
C PRO A 165 -11.30 5.43 9.45
N ASN A 166 -11.41 6.71 9.07
CA ASN A 166 -10.27 7.53 8.60
C ASN A 166 -9.14 7.66 9.64
N VAL A 167 -9.47 7.73 10.93
CA VAL A 167 -8.52 7.61 12.05
C VAL A 167 -8.95 6.40 12.88
N LEU A 168 -8.14 5.34 12.82
CA LEU A 168 -8.53 3.98 13.19
C LEU A 168 -8.84 3.79 14.68
N ASP A 169 -8.19 4.56 15.54
CA ASP A 169 -8.33 4.48 17.00
C ASP A 169 -9.15 5.63 17.59
N PHE A 170 -9.82 6.44 16.75
CA PHE A 170 -10.59 7.59 17.20
C PHE A 170 -12.10 7.36 17.02
N PRO A 171 -12.87 7.18 18.12
CA PRO A 171 -14.32 7.05 18.04
C PRO A 171 -14.98 8.25 17.37
N GLY A 172 -15.85 8.01 16.39
CA GLY A 172 -16.54 9.05 15.65
C GLY A 172 -15.74 9.64 14.48
N SER A 173 -14.54 9.12 14.18
CA SER A 173 -13.94 9.34 12.87
C SER A 173 -14.89 8.85 11.78
N TYR A 174 -15.04 9.63 10.70
CA TYR A 174 -15.85 9.20 9.56
C TYR A 174 -15.27 7.94 8.93
N LEU A 175 -16.13 7.16 8.27
CA LEU A 175 -15.77 5.92 7.59
C LEU A 175 -15.21 6.24 6.22
N GLU A 176 -14.04 5.72 5.88
CA GLU A 176 -13.25 6.18 4.75
C GLU A 176 -13.12 5.10 3.67
N PHE A 177 -13.48 5.50 2.45
CA PHE A 177 -13.58 4.63 1.29
C PHE A 177 -12.24 4.01 0.87
N THR A 178 -11.20 4.85 0.76
CA THR A 178 -9.92 4.45 0.14
C THR A 178 -9.19 3.40 0.98
N SER A 179 -9.07 3.65 2.28
CA SER A 179 -8.43 2.75 3.25
C SER A 179 -9.15 1.42 3.34
N THR A 180 -10.48 1.41 3.21
CA THR A 180 -11.26 0.17 3.11
C THR A 180 -10.90 -0.61 1.84
N CYS A 181 -10.80 0.04 0.68
CA CYS A 181 -10.35 -0.60 -0.56
C CYS A 181 -8.94 -1.19 -0.40
N MET A 182 -8.01 -0.46 0.22
CA MET A 182 -6.63 -0.90 0.42
C MET A 182 -6.51 -2.08 1.39
N MET A 183 -7.31 -2.08 2.46
CA MET A 183 -7.43 -3.23 3.37
C MET A 183 -7.98 -4.45 2.61
N GLY A 184 -9.10 -4.27 1.89
CA GLY A 184 -9.74 -5.32 1.12
C GLY A 184 -8.78 -5.94 0.10
N TYR A 185 -8.08 -5.11 -0.67
CA TYR A 185 -7.05 -5.52 -1.61
C TYR A 185 -5.97 -6.37 -0.94
N ALA A 186 -5.37 -5.86 0.14
CA ALA A 186 -4.26 -6.52 0.80
C ALA A 186 -4.69 -7.86 1.41
N MET A 187 -5.90 -7.96 1.97
CA MET A 187 -6.44 -9.20 2.52
C MET A 187 -6.86 -10.19 1.44
N ALA A 188 -7.49 -9.73 0.34
CA ALA A 188 -7.86 -10.58 -0.79
C ALA A 188 -6.62 -11.23 -1.42
N ARG A 189 -5.54 -10.46 -1.61
CA ARG A 189 -4.25 -11.00 -2.03
C ARG A 189 -3.69 -11.99 -1.01
N GLY A 190 -3.77 -11.67 0.28
CA GLY A 190 -3.32 -12.55 1.35
C GLY A 190 -4.02 -13.91 1.34
N LEU A 191 -5.32 -13.93 1.10
CA LEU A 191 -6.10 -15.17 0.93
C LEU A 191 -5.63 -15.94 -0.32
N ARG A 192 -5.49 -15.25 -1.45
CA ARG A 192 -5.11 -15.84 -2.74
C ARG A 192 -3.71 -16.47 -2.70
N LEU A 193 -2.77 -15.81 -2.04
CA LEU A 193 -1.37 -16.26 -1.92
C LEU A 193 -1.11 -17.12 -0.66
N GLY A 194 -2.15 -17.42 0.13
CA GLY A 194 -2.03 -18.29 1.32
C GLY A 194 -1.32 -17.64 2.51
N PHE A 195 -1.23 -16.32 2.57
CA PHE A 195 -0.68 -15.58 3.72
C PHE A 195 -1.70 -15.39 4.84
N LEU A 196 -3.00 -15.43 4.51
CA LEU A 196 -4.10 -15.33 5.46
C LEU A 196 -4.93 -16.62 5.46
N ALA A 197 -5.49 -16.91 6.63
CA ALA A 197 -6.40 -18.03 6.81
C ALA A 197 -7.79 -17.73 6.20
N PRO A 198 -8.56 -18.75 5.77
CA PRO A 198 -9.83 -18.56 5.06
C PRO A 198 -10.88 -17.72 5.81
N GLU A 199 -10.80 -17.62 7.14
CA GLU A 199 -11.74 -16.86 7.96
C GLU A 199 -11.71 -15.36 7.64
N TYR A 200 -10.58 -14.84 7.13
CA TYR A 200 -10.47 -13.44 6.69
C TYR A 200 -11.38 -13.13 5.49
N LYS A 201 -11.91 -14.14 4.78
CA LYS A 201 -12.86 -13.94 3.69
C LYS A 201 -14.10 -13.16 4.12
N GLN A 202 -14.58 -13.35 5.35
CA GLN A 202 -15.73 -12.60 5.86
C GLN A 202 -15.45 -11.10 5.97
N VAL A 203 -14.24 -10.72 6.39
CA VAL A 203 -13.79 -9.32 6.49
C VAL A 203 -13.69 -8.70 5.09
N VAL A 204 -13.13 -9.45 4.14
CA VAL A 204 -12.99 -9.03 2.74
C VAL A 204 -14.35 -8.85 2.06
N ASP A 205 -15.26 -9.80 2.22
CA ASP A 205 -16.60 -9.75 1.61
C ASP A 205 -17.39 -8.56 2.19
N ALA A 206 -17.32 -8.31 3.50
CA ALA A 206 -17.93 -7.13 4.11
C ALA A 206 -17.34 -5.82 3.57
N ALA A 207 -16.02 -5.76 3.36
CA ALA A 207 -15.38 -4.59 2.77
C ALA A 207 -15.79 -4.39 1.30
N TRP A 208 -15.94 -5.49 0.55
CA TRP A 208 -16.38 -5.49 -0.84
C TRP A 208 -17.78 -4.90 -1.00
N ASP A 209 -18.75 -5.41 -0.24
CA ASP A 209 -20.13 -4.94 -0.28
C ASP A 209 -20.20 -3.45 0.13
N ALA A 210 -19.49 -3.08 1.20
CA ALA A 210 -19.44 -1.72 1.69
C ALA A 210 -18.85 -0.72 0.69
N VAL A 211 -17.76 -1.09 0.01
CA VAL A 211 -17.13 -0.26 -1.02
C VAL A 211 -18.06 -0.12 -2.22
N ALA A 212 -18.71 -1.20 -2.66
CA ALA A 212 -19.66 -1.15 -3.77
C ALA A 212 -20.82 -0.18 -3.50
N GLU A 213 -21.36 -0.15 -2.27
CA GLU A 213 -22.41 0.79 -1.86
C GLU A 213 -21.98 2.27 -1.87
N ARG A 214 -20.66 2.56 -1.93
CA ARG A 214 -20.10 3.92 -1.97
C ARG A 214 -19.70 4.39 -3.36
N ILE A 215 -20.06 3.65 -4.40
CA ILE A 215 -19.83 4.01 -5.79
C ILE A 215 -21.19 4.23 -6.45
N ASP A 216 -21.42 5.40 -7.06
CA ASP A 216 -22.67 5.68 -7.77
C ASP A 216 -22.67 5.15 -9.21
N ASP A 217 -23.82 5.27 -9.90
CA ASP A 217 -24.04 4.73 -11.25
C ASP A 217 -23.12 5.33 -12.33
N VAL A 218 -22.44 6.45 -12.06
CA VAL A 218 -21.49 7.08 -12.99
C VAL A 218 -20.05 6.99 -12.50
N GLY A 219 -19.80 6.25 -11.42
CA GLY A 219 -18.46 5.96 -10.89
C GLY A 219 -17.90 7.02 -9.94
N ASN A 220 -18.73 7.92 -9.41
CA ASN A 220 -18.31 8.79 -8.31
C ASN A 220 -18.19 8.01 -7.01
N VAL A 221 -17.32 8.47 -6.11
CA VAL A 221 -17.11 7.86 -4.80
C VAL A 221 -17.69 8.72 -3.68
N VAL A 222 -18.03 8.07 -2.57
CA VAL A 222 -18.56 8.67 -1.34
C VAL A 222 -17.62 8.37 -0.17
N ASP A 223 -17.27 9.41 0.60
CA ASP A 223 -16.37 9.37 1.76
C ASP A 223 -14.91 8.97 1.44
N ALA A 224 -14.39 9.45 0.32
CA ALA A 224 -12.96 9.33 0.01
C ALA A 224 -12.16 10.47 0.64
N CYS A 225 -11.17 10.16 1.48
CA CYS A 225 -10.34 11.20 2.10
C CYS A 225 -9.50 11.91 1.03
N ALA A 226 -9.57 13.24 0.98
CA ALA A 226 -8.78 14.07 0.08
C ALA A 226 -7.28 13.79 0.22
N SER A 227 -6.48 14.12 -0.80
CA SER A 227 -5.01 13.97 -0.75
C SER A 227 -4.46 14.60 0.54
N THR A 228 -3.70 13.81 1.28
CA THR A 228 -3.31 14.12 2.67
C THR A 228 -1.90 13.61 2.85
N GLY A 229 -0.98 14.50 3.22
CA GLY A 229 0.35 14.14 3.70
C GLY A 229 0.37 14.04 5.22
N VAL A 230 1.57 14.02 5.80
CA VAL A 230 1.73 14.04 7.26
C VAL A 230 1.12 15.32 7.83
N GLN A 231 0.23 15.18 8.81
CA GLN A 231 -0.38 16.28 9.57
C GLN A 231 0.26 16.43 10.95
N ASN A 232 0.11 17.60 11.56
CA ASN A 232 0.77 17.95 12.82
C ASN A 232 0.08 17.33 14.03
N ASN A 233 -1.23 17.08 13.96
CA ASN A 233 -2.04 16.55 15.04
C ASN A 233 -3.19 15.68 14.53
N VAL A 234 -3.79 14.88 15.42
CA VAL A 234 -4.90 13.98 15.08
C VAL A 234 -6.12 14.74 14.54
N ARG A 235 -6.37 15.96 15.02
CA ARG A 235 -7.51 16.79 14.60
C ARG A 235 -7.42 17.12 13.11
N GLU A 236 -6.24 17.44 12.63
CA GLU A 236 -6.01 17.71 11.20
C GLU A 236 -6.29 16.48 10.31
N TYR A 237 -6.09 15.25 10.80
CA TYR A 237 -6.55 14.04 10.08
C TYR A 237 -8.06 13.89 10.11
N LEU A 238 -8.69 14.12 11.27
CA LEU A 238 -10.14 14.03 11.44
C LEU A 238 -10.89 15.04 10.57
N ASP A 239 -10.33 16.23 10.39
CA ASP A 239 -10.92 17.33 9.61
C ASP A 239 -10.58 17.24 8.11
N ARG A 240 -9.89 16.19 7.65
CA ARG A 240 -9.62 16.02 6.21
C ARG A 240 -10.94 15.85 5.45
N PRO A 241 -11.15 16.61 4.35
CA PRO A 241 -12.37 16.51 3.57
C PRO A 241 -12.64 15.08 3.10
N ALA A 242 -13.86 14.61 3.36
CA ALA A 242 -14.46 13.46 2.74
C ALA A 242 -15.05 13.90 1.39
N ILE A 243 -14.49 13.38 0.30
CA ILE A 243 -14.88 13.70 -1.07
C ILE A 243 -16.15 12.94 -1.43
N PHE A 244 -17.07 13.66 -2.06
CA PHE A 244 -18.27 13.15 -2.71
C PHE A 244 -18.20 13.57 -4.17
N GLY A 245 -17.99 12.62 -5.08
CA GLY A 245 -17.82 12.92 -6.51
C GLY A 245 -16.66 12.16 -7.14
N TYR A 246 -16.20 12.67 -8.28
CA TYR A 246 -15.10 12.10 -9.02
C TYR A 246 -13.78 12.27 -8.27
N ASP A 247 -13.10 11.15 -7.99
CA ASP A 247 -11.74 11.09 -7.46
C ASP A 247 -11.01 9.89 -8.08
N ASP A 248 -10.04 10.18 -8.95
CA ASP A 248 -9.28 9.19 -9.72
C ASP A 248 -8.42 8.28 -8.85
N ARG A 249 -7.84 8.79 -7.77
CA ARG A 249 -7.01 8.00 -6.84
C ARG A 249 -7.86 6.95 -6.13
N SER A 250 -9.04 7.37 -5.66
CA SER A 250 -9.96 6.53 -4.89
C SER A 250 -10.62 5.50 -5.80
N GLY A 251 -11.08 5.91 -6.98
CA GLY A 251 -11.53 4.99 -8.03
C GLY A 251 -10.44 3.99 -8.43
N GLY A 252 -9.19 4.43 -8.55
CA GLY A 252 -8.04 3.56 -8.81
C GLY A 252 -7.85 2.48 -7.73
N MET A 253 -8.01 2.83 -6.45
CA MET A 253 -7.93 1.84 -5.35
C MET A 253 -9.11 0.86 -5.37
N ALA A 254 -10.32 1.32 -5.71
CA ALA A 254 -11.47 0.43 -5.89
C ALA A 254 -11.24 -0.56 -7.04
N LEU A 255 -10.66 -0.11 -8.16
CA LEU A 255 -10.30 -0.98 -9.28
C LEU A 255 -9.22 -1.99 -8.92
N TRP A 256 -8.22 -1.60 -8.13
CA TRP A 256 -7.22 -2.53 -7.60
C TRP A 256 -7.86 -3.62 -6.74
N PHE A 257 -8.73 -3.22 -5.81
CA PHE A 257 -9.46 -4.17 -4.97
C PHE A 257 -10.33 -5.11 -5.80
N ALA A 258 -11.10 -4.59 -6.76
CA ALA A 258 -11.93 -5.39 -7.67
C ALA A 258 -11.11 -6.39 -8.50
N THR A 259 -9.96 -5.96 -9.00
CA THR A 259 -9.06 -6.84 -9.77
C THR A 259 -8.55 -7.98 -8.92
N GLU A 260 -8.18 -7.72 -7.67
CA GLU A 260 -7.69 -8.76 -6.76
C GLU A 260 -8.81 -9.70 -6.31
N MET A 261 -10.04 -9.19 -6.12
CA MET A 261 -11.23 -10.02 -5.85
C MET A 261 -11.54 -10.98 -6.99
N GLU A 262 -11.41 -10.51 -8.23
CA GLU A 262 -11.60 -11.38 -9.41
C GLU A 262 -10.51 -12.46 -9.46
N ARG A 263 -9.24 -12.10 -9.22
CA ARG A 263 -8.14 -13.08 -9.16
C ARG A 263 -8.36 -14.11 -8.05
N LEU A 264 -8.78 -13.68 -6.87
CA LEU A 264 -9.11 -14.55 -5.73
C LEU A 264 -10.23 -15.53 -6.09
N THR A 265 -11.29 -15.04 -6.73
CA THR A 265 -12.45 -15.87 -7.12
C THR A 265 -12.08 -16.93 -8.17
N ARG A 266 -11.17 -16.60 -9.09
CA ARG A 266 -10.67 -17.53 -10.11
C ARG A 266 -9.64 -18.53 -9.56
N GLY A 267 -9.07 -18.29 -8.38
CA GLY A 267 -7.93 -19.06 -7.86
C GLY A 267 -6.65 -18.89 -8.68
N ALA A 268 -6.46 -17.71 -9.28
CA ALA A 268 -5.37 -17.38 -10.20
C ALA A 268 -4.14 -16.73 -9.53
#